data_AF-A0A7W7H223-F1
#
_entry.id   AF-A0A7W7H223-F1
#
_cell.length_a   1.000
_cell.length_b   1.000
_cell.length_c   1.000
_cell.angle_alpha   90.00
_cell.angle_beta   90.00
_cell.angle_gamma   90.00
#
_symmetry.space_group_name_H-M   'P 1'
#
loop_
_entity.id
_entity.type
_entity.pdbx_description
1 polymer ?
#
loop_
_entity_poly.entity_id
_entity_poly.type
_entity_poly.pdbx_seq_one_letter_code
_entity_poly.pdbx_strand_id
1 'polypeptide(L)'
;MRTGAARGYLGHFHEAGFYHSDAEFLGLIVPFVEDGLAAGEPVVIGYDDRKANLLRSRLSDPTPVEFIVDRGLYATPARAIATYRRLFEFHLAMGAEQIRIAGDVPHPGNGRQFEGWDRYESAVNTVWQDFPVWGRCLYDLTAAPARVLDAVGRTHPQLVASSGWRRASAHYQEPPDFEPLPPPPDPLEACTPLVELTDRTPAEARHALRRIATGRLPDQTLKDLVHGISEAAGNALSHGRPPVTVRIWAAPDRIVVSVHDCGSGPADQLAGLVPATSDASLPGWGLWLIHQLEIDTTLIRSSDGFTVRLRVHTPGPEPPASPTWPASPPAVGHPDRLLAAAARTCHHGPPMETSTTWRPPLLWRFLLALSRVVIFPFCRLRVTGQVPAELRTGPIILAANHISPSDPIIMVAACHKAGLAPRIMMTGGLFDAPIVGAAMRACEHIRVDRGTAQVADALPAAAQALKDGATVLVYPEGRIGLDPWMWPERGKTGVARMATLTGAPVVPVAQWGAHAVLPYEAPKNIGRALLRALLHRPRVAVNFGDPVDLTSLTGTPGAQAMQATRLIMAGIDTALAPLRADEMEMPRYVDTSRPHDTSRVRPRP
;
A
#
# COMPACT_ATOMS: atom_id res chain seq x y z
N MET A 1 -5.57 1.64 -30.19
CA MET A 1 -5.02 2.96 -30.54
C MET A 1 -5.79 4.01 -29.74
N ARG A 2 -5.14 5.03 -29.16
CA ARG A 2 -5.81 6.09 -28.37
C ARG A 2 -6.97 6.76 -29.15
N THR A 3 -8.12 6.94 -28.49
CA THR A 3 -9.32 7.54 -29.11
C THR A 3 -9.60 8.97 -28.65
N GLY A 4 -10.48 9.66 -29.38
CA GLY A 4 -10.93 11.01 -29.07
C GLY A 4 -9.82 12.06 -29.07
N ALA A 5 -9.92 13.06 -28.19
CA ALA A 5 -8.98 14.17 -28.11
C ALA A 5 -7.59 13.76 -27.61
N ALA A 6 -7.48 12.62 -26.91
CA ALA A 6 -6.22 12.05 -26.47
C ALA A 6 -5.48 11.28 -27.59
N ARG A 7 -6.07 11.15 -28.79
CA ARG A 7 -5.42 10.50 -29.93
C ARG A 7 -4.13 11.22 -30.31
N GLY A 8 -3.02 10.48 -30.34
CA GLY A 8 -1.69 11.02 -30.65
C GLY A 8 -1.03 11.77 -29.49
N TYR A 9 -1.71 11.92 -28.35
CA TYR A 9 -1.11 12.43 -27.12
C TYR A 9 -0.28 11.34 -26.44
N LEU A 10 0.86 11.70 -25.85
CA LEU A 10 1.67 10.79 -25.04
C LEU A 10 1.44 11.12 -23.56
N GLY A 11 1.26 10.09 -22.74
CA GLY A 11 1.04 10.26 -21.30
C GLY A 11 -0.35 10.74 -20.91
N HIS A 12 -0.41 11.54 -19.85
CA HIS A 12 -1.64 11.97 -19.21
C HIS A 12 -2.27 13.18 -19.92
N PHE A 13 -3.35 12.94 -20.66
CA PHE A 13 -4.19 14.00 -21.21
C PHE A 13 -5.12 14.51 -20.11
N HIS A 14 -4.78 15.65 -19.52
CA HIS A 14 -5.47 16.21 -18.36
C HIS A 14 -6.33 17.41 -18.78
N GLU A 15 -7.66 17.32 -18.59
CA GLU A 15 -8.58 18.40 -18.92
C GLU A 15 -9.60 18.68 -17.81
N ALA A 16 -9.98 19.95 -17.67
CA ALA A 16 -11.04 20.38 -16.77
C ALA A 16 -12.30 20.79 -17.52
N GLY A 17 -13.47 20.45 -16.98
CA GLY A 17 -14.77 20.93 -17.42
C GLY A 17 -15.50 21.67 -16.32
N PHE A 18 -16.27 22.69 -16.70
CA PHE A 18 -17.04 23.52 -15.78
C PHE A 18 -18.53 23.44 -16.11
N TYR A 19 -19.38 23.38 -15.08
CA TYR A 19 -20.82 23.25 -15.25
C TYR A 19 -21.60 24.01 -14.18
N HIS A 20 -22.86 24.35 -14.47
CA HIS A 20 -23.79 25.02 -13.53
C HIS A 20 -25.00 24.16 -13.16
N SER A 21 -25.20 23.04 -13.86
CA SER A 21 -26.36 22.17 -13.67
C SER A 21 -26.01 20.70 -13.90
N ASP A 22 -26.87 19.82 -13.38
CA ASP A 22 -26.78 18.38 -13.62
C ASP A 22 -26.85 18.04 -15.12
N ALA A 23 -27.59 18.81 -15.92
CA ALA A 23 -27.66 18.62 -17.37
C ALA A 23 -26.32 18.93 -18.07
N GLU A 24 -25.65 20.01 -17.67
CA GLU A 24 -24.33 20.35 -18.20
C GLU A 24 -23.26 19.36 -17.72
N PHE A 25 -23.32 18.94 -16.46
CA PHE A 25 -22.47 17.87 -15.92
C PHE A 25 -22.62 16.58 -16.74
N LEU A 26 -23.87 16.13 -16.96
CA LEU A 26 -24.16 14.94 -17.76
C LEU A 26 -23.69 15.10 -19.21
N GLY A 27 -23.86 16.28 -19.82
CA GLY A 27 -23.35 16.57 -21.16
C GLY A 27 -21.82 16.50 -21.25
N LEU A 28 -21.11 16.78 -20.16
CA LEU A 28 -19.66 16.64 -20.08
C LEU A 28 -19.21 15.20 -19.83
N ILE A 29 -19.92 14.41 -19.02
CA ILE A 29 -19.44 13.09 -18.59
C ILE A 29 -20.01 11.91 -19.39
N VAL A 30 -21.28 11.95 -19.80
CA VAL A 30 -21.92 10.79 -20.45
C VAL A 30 -21.24 10.43 -21.77
N PRO A 31 -21.01 11.38 -22.71
CA PRO A 31 -20.31 11.05 -23.96
C PRO A 31 -18.88 10.54 -23.70
N PHE A 32 -18.21 11.09 -22.68
CA PHE A 32 -16.86 10.65 -22.31
C PHE A 32 -16.80 9.20 -21.85
N VAL A 33 -17.81 8.75 -21.11
CA VAL A 33 -17.92 7.36 -20.65
C VAL A 33 -18.35 6.46 -21.81
N GLU A 34 -19.43 6.80 -22.51
CA GLU A 34 -19.97 5.95 -23.59
C GLU A 34 -18.98 5.77 -24.74
N ASP A 35 -18.27 6.82 -25.16
CA ASP A 35 -17.22 6.72 -26.19
C ASP A 35 -16.06 5.82 -25.72
N GLY A 36 -15.73 5.85 -24.43
CA GLY A 36 -14.69 5.00 -23.85
C GLY A 36 -15.11 3.53 -23.89
N LEU A 37 -16.32 3.23 -23.44
CA LEU A 37 -16.87 1.88 -23.46
C LEU A 37 -17.00 1.33 -24.89
N ALA A 38 -17.48 2.15 -25.84
CA ALA A 38 -17.56 1.78 -27.25
C ALA A 38 -16.18 1.50 -27.87
N ALA A 39 -15.13 2.16 -27.38
CA ALA A 39 -13.75 1.93 -27.80
C ALA A 39 -13.04 0.79 -27.04
N GLY A 40 -13.71 0.15 -26.06
CA GLY A 40 -13.10 -0.87 -25.21
C GLY A 40 -12.06 -0.32 -24.22
N GLU A 41 -12.12 0.96 -23.91
CA GLU A 41 -11.22 1.63 -22.98
C GLU A 41 -11.75 1.50 -21.54
N PRO A 42 -10.93 1.08 -20.56
CA PRO A 42 -11.35 1.09 -19.16
C PRO A 42 -11.77 2.49 -18.71
N VAL A 43 -12.93 2.58 -18.05
CA VAL A 43 -13.47 3.83 -17.51
C VAL A 43 -13.56 3.72 -15.98
N VAL A 44 -12.84 4.61 -15.28
CA VAL A 44 -12.79 4.67 -13.82
C VAL A 44 -13.40 5.98 -13.33
N ILE A 45 -14.40 5.91 -12.45
CA ILE A 45 -15.13 7.06 -11.93
C ILE A 45 -14.93 7.19 -10.42
N GLY A 46 -14.31 8.28 -10.00
CA GLY A 46 -14.11 8.66 -8.60
C GLY A 46 -15.00 9.83 -8.20
N TYR A 47 -16.32 9.59 -8.17
CA TYR A 47 -17.34 10.57 -7.78
C TYR A 47 -18.02 10.20 -6.47
N ASP A 48 -18.67 11.19 -5.83
CA ASP A 48 -19.54 10.92 -4.70
C ASP A 48 -20.79 10.09 -5.11
N ASP A 49 -21.52 9.59 -4.10
CA ASP A 49 -22.70 8.75 -4.31
C ASP A 49 -23.76 9.47 -5.17
N ARG A 50 -23.90 10.80 -5.05
CA ARG A 50 -24.90 11.60 -5.80
C ARG A 50 -24.57 11.62 -7.28
N LYS A 51 -23.37 12.07 -7.64
CA LYS A 51 -22.90 12.19 -9.03
C LYS A 51 -22.76 10.82 -9.69
N ALA A 52 -22.27 9.81 -8.95
CA ALA A 52 -22.19 8.45 -9.45
C ALA A 52 -23.58 7.88 -9.78
N ASN A 53 -24.58 8.08 -8.91
CA ASN A 53 -25.95 7.64 -9.18
C ASN A 53 -26.60 8.40 -10.34
N LEU A 54 -26.37 9.72 -10.42
CA LEU A 54 -26.85 10.53 -11.54
C LEU A 54 -26.27 10.03 -12.87
N LEU A 55 -24.96 9.75 -12.93
CA LEU A 55 -24.31 9.17 -14.10
C LEU A 55 -24.90 7.80 -14.45
N ARG A 56 -25.00 6.87 -13.49
CA ARG A 56 -25.60 5.54 -13.71
C ARG A 56 -27.01 5.59 -14.27
N SER A 57 -27.82 6.57 -13.85
CA SER A 57 -29.19 6.73 -14.34
C SER A 57 -29.29 7.13 -15.82
N ARG A 58 -28.18 7.56 -16.43
CA ARG A 58 -28.12 8.04 -17.81
C ARG A 58 -27.31 7.15 -18.74
N LEU A 59 -26.47 6.28 -18.20
CA LEU A 59 -25.67 5.36 -19.01
C LEU A 59 -26.54 4.25 -19.58
N SER A 60 -26.30 3.92 -20.85
CA SER A 60 -26.96 2.81 -21.53
C SER A 60 -26.66 1.45 -20.88
N ASP A 61 -25.41 1.24 -20.46
CA ASP A 61 -24.97 0.11 -19.62
C ASP A 61 -23.85 0.56 -18.66
N PRO A 62 -24.12 0.67 -17.35
CA PRO A 62 -23.11 1.08 -16.36
C PRO A 62 -22.22 -0.07 -15.88
N THR A 63 -22.53 -1.32 -16.21
CA THR A 63 -21.82 -2.53 -15.72
C THR A 63 -20.30 -2.53 -15.98
N PRO A 64 -19.80 -2.12 -17.16
CA PRO A 64 -18.36 -2.11 -17.43
C PRO A 64 -17.60 -0.91 -16.81
N VAL A 65 -18.30 0.03 -16.17
CA VAL A 65 -17.67 1.21 -15.56
C VAL A 65 -17.23 0.89 -14.13
N GLU A 66 -15.94 1.13 -13.84
CA GLU A 66 -15.38 0.96 -12.51
C GLU A 66 -15.65 2.20 -11.65
N PHE A 67 -16.70 2.14 -10.82
CA PHE A 67 -16.99 3.19 -9.84
C PHE A 67 -16.21 2.92 -8.56
N ILE A 68 -15.34 3.85 -8.17
CA ILE A 68 -14.61 3.76 -6.90
C ILE A 68 -15.56 4.12 -5.76
N VAL A 69 -16.02 3.10 -5.03
CA VAL A 69 -16.92 3.26 -3.86
C VAL A 69 -16.13 3.64 -2.60
N ASP A 70 -14.80 3.55 -2.63
CA ASP A 70 -13.94 3.88 -1.49
C ASP A 70 -14.02 5.37 -1.14
N ARG A 71 -14.72 5.68 -0.04
CA ARG A 71 -14.76 7.04 0.54
C ARG A 71 -13.37 7.57 0.92
N GLY A 72 -12.37 6.70 1.03
CA GLY A 72 -10.97 7.01 1.28
C GLY A 72 -10.13 7.31 0.04
N LEU A 73 -10.68 7.25 -1.18
CA LEU A 73 -9.96 7.59 -2.42
C LEU A 73 -9.30 8.97 -2.30
N TYR A 74 -10.07 9.95 -1.87
CA TYR A 74 -9.61 11.32 -1.64
C TYR A 74 -9.40 11.62 -0.15
N ALA A 75 -8.89 10.65 0.62
CA ALA A 75 -8.49 10.90 2.01
C ALA A 75 -7.29 11.85 2.09
N THR A 76 -6.27 11.62 1.25
CA THR A 76 -5.12 12.53 1.09
C THR A 76 -4.66 12.56 -0.37
N PRO A 77 -4.04 13.66 -0.84
CA PRO A 77 -3.40 13.75 -2.15
C PRO A 77 -2.51 12.55 -2.51
N ALA A 78 -1.61 12.15 -1.61
CA ALA A 78 -0.67 11.06 -1.84
C ALA A 78 -1.36 9.69 -1.98
N ARG A 79 -2.41 9.44 -1.16
CA ARG A 79 -3.21 8.21 -1.26
C ARG A 79 -3.96 8.14 -2.57
N ALA A 80 -4.55 9.24 -3.03
CA ALA A 80 -5.25 9.32 -4.31
C ALA A 80 -4.31 8.95 -5.48
N ILE A 81 -3.12 9.58 -5.54
CA ILE A 81 -2.09 9.26 -6.55
C ILE A 81 -1.73 7.78 -6.53
N ALA A 82 -1.44 7.23 -5.36
CA ALA A 82 -1.03 5.83 -5.20
C ALA A 82 -2.15 4.84 -5.58
N THR A 83 -3.41 5.19 -5.32
CA THR A 83 -4.57 4.37 -5.69
C THR A 83 -4.77 4.35 -7.20
N TYR A 84 -4.81 5.52 -7.85
CA TYR A 84 -4.99 5.61 -9.29
C TYR A 84 -3.83 4.96 -10.06
N ARG A 85 -2.57 5.14 -9.64
CA ARG A 85 -1.43 4.47 -10.28
C ARG A 85 -1.57 2.95 -10.27
N ARG A 86 -2.03 2.36 -9.16
CA ARG A 86 -2.28 0.91 -9.07
C ARG A 86 -3.38 0.45 -10.04
N LEU A 87 -4.40 1.27 -10.25
CA LEU A 87 -5.45 1.00 -11.25
C LEU A 87 -4.91 1.10 -12.67
N PHE A 88 -4.06 2.10 -12.96
CA PHE A 88 -3.46 2.22 -14.29
C PHE A 88 -2.54 1.05 -14.62
N GLU A 89 -1.69 0.68 -13.66
CA GLU A 89 -0.81 -0.49 -13.76
C GLU A 89 -1.62 -1.77 -14.01
N PHE A 90 -2.76 -1.93 -13.33
CA PHE A 90 -3.67 -3.06 -13.54
C PHE A 90 -4.26 -3.08 -14.96
N HIS A 91 -4.83 -1.96 -15.42
CA HIS A 91 -5.46 -1.88 -16.74
C HIS A 91 -4.45 -2.00 -17.89
N LEU A 92 -3.26 -1.41 -17.75
CA LEU A 92 -2.16 -1.62 -18.70
C LEU A 92 -1.76 -3.09 -18.79
N ALA A 93 -1.68 -3.79 -17.66
CA ALA A 93 -1.34 -5.22 -17.64
C ALA A 93 -2.42 -6.10 -18.31
N MET A 94 -3.65 -5.60 -18.41
CA MET A 94 -4.76 -6.23 -19.13
C MET A 94 -4.80 -5.85 -20.62
N GLY A 95 -3.85 -5.05 -21.11
CA GLY A 95 -3.74 -4.66 -22.52
C GLY A 95 -4.45 -3.36 -22.87
N ALA A 96 -4.87 -2.55 -21.89
CA ALA A 96 -5.48 -1.25 -22.18
C ALA A 96 -4.46 -0.31 -22.85
N GLU A 97 -4.79 0.19 -24.03
CA GLU A 97 -3.97 1.19 -24.72
C GLU A 97 -4.35 2.64 -24.36
N GLN A 98 -5.49 2.82 -23.69
CA GLN A 98 -5.96 4.08 -23.13
C GLN A 98 -6.87 3.79 -21.93
N ILE A 99 -6.78 4.63 -20.90
CA ILE A 99 -7.62 4.55 -19.70
C ILE A 99 -8.30 5.92 -19.50
N ARG A 100 -9.62 5.92 -19.27
CA ARG A 100 -10.39 7.14 -18.98
C ARG A 100 -10.68 7.24 -17.50
N ILE A 101 -10.41 8.41 -16.93
CA ILE A 101 -10.75 8.70 -15.54
C ILE A 101 -11.54 9.99 -15.41
N ALA A 102 -12.46 10.01 -14.45
CA ALA A 102 -13.09 11.24 -14.01
C ALA A 102 -13.20 11.28 -12.49
N GLY A 103 -12.82 12.41 -11.89
CA GLY A 103 -12.67 12.57 -10.45
C GLY A 103 -13.39 13.80 -9.91
N ASP A 104 -13.91 13.70 -8.68
CA ASP A 104 -14.47 14.82 -7.92
C ASP A 104 -13.51 15.20 -6.80
N VAL A 105 -12.52 16.02 -7.15
CA VAL A 105 -11.43 16.39 -6.24
C VAL A 105 -11.99 17.21 -5.06
N PRO A 106 -11.56 16.94 -3.81
CA PRO A 106 -12.11 17.61 -2.63
C PRO A 106 -11.99 19.14 -2.68
N HIS A 107 -13.09 19.86 -2.42
CA HIS A 107 -13.09 21.31 -2.29
C HIS A 107 -14.33 21.80 -1.52
N PRO A 108 -14.39 23.05 -1.03
CA PRO A 108 -15.50 23.50 -0.18
C PRO A 108 -16.90 23.32 -0.80
N GLY A 109 -17.01 23.54 -2.13
CA GLY A 109 -18.25 23.28 -2.89
C GLY A 109 -18.75 21.83 -2.88
N ASN A 110 -17.92 20.83 -2.59
CA ASN A 110 -18.35 19.44 -2.37
C ASN A 110 -18.23 19.00 -0.89
N GLY A 111 -18.20 19.98 0.02
CA GLY A 111 -18.20 19.76 1.47
C GLY A 111 -16.85 19.34 2.06
N ARG A 112 -15.74 19.48 1.32
CA ARG A 112 -14.40 19.04 1.76
C ARG A 112 -13.36 20.16 1.70
N GLN A 113 -12.19 19.93 2.28
CA GLN A 113 -11.05 20.86 2.27
C GLN A 113 -10.26 20.75 0.95
N PHE A 114 -9.71 21.87 0.46
CA PHE A 114 -8.95 21.94 -0.82
C PHE A 114 -7.43 22.04 -0.58
N GLU A 115 -7.00 22.24 0.66
CA GLU A 115 -5.61 22.44 1.04
C GLU A 115 -4.75 21.24 0.58
N GLY A 116 -3.75 21.52 -0.27
CA GLY A 116 -2.87 20.52 -0.85
C GLY A 116 -3.42 19.76 -2.06
N TRP A 117 -4.70 19.95 -2.41
CA TRP A 117 -5.30 19.35 -3.61
C TRP A 117 -4.90 20.09 -4.88
N ASP A 118 -4.62 21.38 -4.82
CA ASP A 118 -3.98 22.12 -5.90
C ASP A 118 -2.61 21.54 -6.31
N ARG A 119 -1.81 21.13 -5.32
CA ARG A 119 -0.55 20.40 -5.56
C ARG A 119 -0.80 19.03 -6.18
N TYR A 120 -1.87 18.33 -5.78
CA TYR A 120 -2.29 17.10 -6.43
C TYR A 120 -2.60 17.33 -7.92
N GLU A 121 -3.45 18.32 -8.24
CA GLU A 121 -3.84 18.64 -9.61
C GLU A 121 -2.63 18.97 -10.50
N SER A 122 -1.66 19.70 -9.94
CA SER A 122 -0.39 19.96 -10.62
C SER A 122 0.42 18.68 -10.79
N ALA A 123 0.63 17.93 -9.70
CA ALA A 123 1.49 16.75 -9.65
C ALA A 123 1.05 15.64 -10.61
N VAL A 124 -0.25 15.42 -10.80
CA VAL A 124 -0.77 14.39 -11.72
C VAL A 124 -0.35 14.60 -13.18
N ASN A 125 -0.01 15.84 -13.58
CA ASN A 125 0.60 16.12 -14.89
C ASN A 125 2.04 15.62 -15.02
N THR A 126 2.69 15.21 -13.92
CA THR A 126 4.02 14.57 -13.93
C THR A 126 3.91 13.11 -13.58
N VAL A 127 3.25 12.79 -12.47
CA VAL A 127 3.28 11.44 -11.88
C VAL A 127 2.47 10.42 -12.68
N TRP A 128 1.62 10.85 -13.62
CA TRP A 128 0.85 9.97 -14.51
C TRP A 128 1.32 10.02 -15.97
N GLN A 129 2.40 10.74 -16.29
CA GLN A 129 2.91 10.86 -17.68
C GLN A 129 3.32 9.52 -18.30
N ASP A 130 3.68 8.53 -17.50
CA ASP A 130 4.04 7.20 -17.99
C ASP A 130 2.83 6.35 -18.40
N PHE A 131 1.60 6.83 -18.18
CA PHE A 131 0.37 6.09 -18.42
C PHE A 131 -0.47 6.75 -19.53
N PRO A 132 -1.13 5.98 -20.40
CA PRO A 132 -2.00 6.50 -21.45
C PRO A 132 -3.37 6.89 -20.88
N VAL A 133 -3.38 7.83 -19.93
CA VAL A 133 -4.58 8.25 -19.21
C VAL A 133 -5.19 9.46 -19.88
N TRP A 134 -6.51 9.47 -19.98
CA TRP A 134 -7.31 10.65 -20.27
C TRP A 134 -8.10 10.99 -19.00
N GLY A 135 -7.65 12.04 -18.29
CA GLY A 135 -8.28 12.54 -17.08
C GLY A 135 -9.19 13.72 -17.33
N ARG A 136 -10.44 13.62 -16.86
CA ARG A 136 -11.45 14.68 -16.94
C ARG A 136 -11.94 15.06 -15.54
N CYS A 137 -11.49 16.21 -15.05
CA CYS A 137 -11.90 16.77 -13.76
C CYS A 137 -13.06 17.75 -13.97
N LEU A 138 -14.17 17.57 -13.26
CA LEU A 138 -15.38 18.39 -13.46
C LEU A 138 -15.72 19.21 -12.20
N TYR A 139 -15.89 20.52 -12.36
CA TYR A 139 -16.16 21.45 -11.26
C TYR A 139 -17.48 22.21 -11.45
N ASP A 140 -18.25 22.27 -10.37
CA ASP A 140 -19.51 23.00 -10.28
C ASP A 140 -19.25 24.49 -10.03
N LEU A 141 -19.57 25.35 -11.01
CA LEU A 141 -19.37 26.79 -10.91
C LEU A 141 -20.31 27.46 -9.90
N THR A 142 -21.39 26.81 -9.49
CA THR A 142 -22.31 27.34 -8.48
C THR A 142 -21.81 27.10 -7.05
N ALA A 143 -20.91 26.13 -6.86
CA ALA A 143 -20.45 25.69 -5.54
C ALA A 143 -18.94 25.84 -5.33
N ALA A 144 -18.12 25.70 -6.37
CA ALA A 144 -16.67 25.79 -6.28
C ALA A 144 -16.22 27.24 -6.01
N PRO A 145 -15.43 27.50 -4.95
CA PRO A 145 -14.90 28.84 -4.70
C PRO A 145 -13.99 29.34 -5.82
N ALA A 146 -13.97 30.65 -6.05
CA ALA A 146 -13.13 31.28 -7.08
C ALA A 146 -11.64 30.88 -7.00
N ARG A 147 -11.09 30.74 -5.77
CA ARG A 147 -9.70 30.28 -5.58
C ARG A 147 -9.43 28.87 -6.09
N VAL A 148 -10.43 27.98 -6.01
CA VAL A 148 -10.34 26.61 -6.52
C VAL A 148 -10.34 26.63 -8.03
N LEU A 149 -11.26 27.41 -8.62
CA LEU A 149 -11.36 27.57 -10.08
C LEU A 149 -10.09 28.19 -10.69
N ASP A 150 -9.47 29.14 -10.00
CA ASP A 150 -8.15 29.68 -10.37
C ASP A 150 -7.08 28.59 -10.38
N ALA A 151 -6.97 27.81 -9.30
CA ALA A 151 -6.02 26.70 -9.23
C ALA A 151 -6.25 25.66 -10.33
N VAL A 152 -7.51 25.32 -10.65
CA VAL A 152 -7.86 24.43 -11.75
C VAL A 152 -7.38 25.00 -13.09
N GLY A 153 -7.58 26.30 -13.33
CA GLY A 153 -7.08 26.98 -14.52
C GLY A 153 -5.55 26.95 -14.66
N ARG A 154 -4.82 26.96 -13.54
CA ARG A 154 -3.35 26.88 -13.51
C ARG A 154 -2.78 25.47 -13.58
N THR A 155 -3.60 24.44 -13.32
CA THR A 155 -3.14 23.04 -13.21
C THR A 155 -3.61 22.13 -14.34
N HIS A 156 -4.61 22.53 -15.12
CA HIS A 156 -5.13 21.73 -16.23
C HIS A 156 -4.67 22.32 -17.58
N PRO A 157 -3.89 21.59 -18.39
CA PRO A 157 -3.43 22.05 -19.70
C PRO A 157 -4.58 22.34 -20.68
N GLN A 158 -5.69 21.60 -20.57
CA GLN A 158 -6.84 21.68 -21.46
C GLN A 158 -8.13 21.97 -20.68
N LEU A 159 -9.04 22.69 -21.33
CA LEU A 159 -10.40 22.93 -20.85
C LEU A 159 -11.41 22.37 -21.86
N VAL A 160 -12.51 21.81 -21.37
CA VAL A 160 -13.59 21.24 -22.18
C VAL A 160 -14.94 21.84 -21.79
N ALA A 161 -15.75 22.19 -22.81
CA ALA A 161 -17.13 22.63 -22.65
C ALA A 161 -18.12 21.48 -22.87
N SER A 162 -19.35 21.63 -22.40
CA SER A 162 -20.43 20.64 -22.59
C SER A 162 -20.78 20.39 -24.06
N SER A 163 -20.45 21.33 -24.96
CA SER A 163 -20.53 21.14 -26.42
C SER A 163 -19.45 20.22 -27.00
N GLY A 164 -18.49 19.77 -26.19
CA GLY A 164 -17.31 19.00 -26.60
C GLY A 164 -16.17 19.87 -27.14
N TRP A 165 -16.36 21.19 -27.23
CA TRP A 165 -15.31 22.13 -27.61
C TRP A 165 -14.18 22.14 -26.57
N ARG A 166 -12.93 22.11 -27.05
CA ARG A 166 -11.72 22.11 -26.22
C ARG A 166 -10.81 23.27 -26.58
N ARG A 167 -10.12 23.80 -25.57
CA ARG A 167 -9.08 24.81 -25.71
C ARG A 167 -7.97 24.59 -24.70
N ALA A 168 -6.76 25.03 -25.02
CA ALA A 168 -5.69 25.11 -24.02
C ALA A 168 -6.07 26.11 -22.91
N SER A 169 -5.66 25.83 -21.67
CA SER A 169 -5.80 26.79 -20.58
C SER A 169 -4.76 27.91 -20.72
N ALA A 170 -5.20 29.16 -20.66
CA ALA A 170 -4.33 30.34 -20.83
C ALA A 170 -3.40 30.59 -19.64
N HIS A 171 -3.72 30.02 -18.47
CA HIS A 171 -2.99 30.25 -17.22
C HIS A 171 -2.25 29.00 -16.73
N TYR A 172 -2.18 27.95 -17.55
CA TYR A 172 -1.51 26.71 -17.18
C TYR A 172 -0.05 26.95 -16.79
N GLN A 173 0.34 26.37 -15.66
CA GLN A 173 1.71 26.36 -15.15
C GLN A 173 2.22 24.92 -15.19
N GLU A 174 3.42 24.74 -15.73
CA GLU A 174 4.10 23.45 -15.68
C GLU A 174 4.40 23.06 -14.23
N PRO A 175 4.35 21.76 -13.85
CA PRO A 175 4.50 21.34 -12.47
C PRO A 175 5.74 21.86 -11.71
N PRO A 176 6.94 22.00 -12.34
CA PRO A 176 8.10 22.61 -11.68
C PRO A 176 7.90 24.08 -11.29
N ASP A 177 7.13 24.82 -12.10
CA ASP A 177 6.90 26.26 -11.96
C ASP A 177 5.59 26.57 -11.22
N PHE A 178 4.81 25.53 -10.87
CA PHE A 178 3.53 25.69 -10.22
C PHE A 178 3.68 26.28 -8.81
N GLU A 179 2.96 27.38 -8.56
CA GLU A 179 2.89 28.03 -7.26
C GLU A 179 1.63 27.59 -6.50
N PRO A 180 1.74 26.79 -5.43
CA PRO A 180 0.59 26.37 -4.65
C PRO A 180 -0.13 27.55 -4.00
N LEU A 181 -1.43 27.43 -3.82
CA LEU A 181 -2.21 28.39 -3.06
C LEU A 181 -1.72 28.43 -1.60
N PRO A 182 -1.59 29.63 -1.01
CA PRO A 182 -1.26 29.73 0.40
C PRO A 182 -2.40 29.13 1.22
N PRO A 183 -2.11 28.19 2.14
CA PRO A 183 -3.15 27.61 2.98
C PRO A 183 -3.67 28.66 3.97
N PRO A 184 -4.96 28.63 4.33
CA PRO A 184 -5.48 29.55 5.33
C PRO A 184 -4.76 29.35 6.68
N PRO A 185 -4.52 30.43 7.45
CA PRO A 185 -3.97 30.31 8.79
C PRO A 185 -4.94 29.56 9.71
N ASP A 186 -4.43 28.74 10.63
CA ASP A 186 -5.28 28.16 11.67
C ASP A 186 -5.48 29.19 12.80
N PRO A 187 -6.72 29.46 13.24
CA PRO A 187 -6.96 30.41 14.33
C PRO A 187 -6.19 30.10 15.62
N LEU A 188 -5.87 28.83 15.90
CA LEU A 188 -5.08 28.48 17.09
C LEU A 188 -3.64 28.97 17.02
N GLU A 189 -3.06 29.08 15.82
CA GLU A 189 -1.69 29.57 15.64
C GLU A 189 -1.54 31.06 15.96
N ALA A 190 -2.66 31.81 16.05
CA ALA A 190 -2.66 33.20 16.52
C ALA A 190 -2.60 33.32 18.06
N CYS A 191 -2.79 32.21 18.79
CA CYS A 191 -2.69 32.16 20.24
C CYS A 191 -1.28 31.72 20.69
N THR A 192 -0.96 31.91 21.97
CA THR A 192 0.28 31.40 22.56
C THR A 192 0.28 29.85 22.53
N PRO A 193 1.35 29.20 22.03
CA PRO A 193 1.44 27.75 22.03
C PRO A 193 1.55 27.20 23.46
N LEU A 194 0.99 26.02 23.70
CA LEU A 194 1.13 25.30 24.98
C LEU A 194 2.54 24.74 25.16
N VAL A 195 3.19 24.39 24.05
CA VAL A 195 4.58 23.93 23.98
C VAL A 195 5.25 24.63 22.83
N GLU A 196 6.43 25.19 23.09
CA GLU A 196 7.38 25.65 22.09
C GLU A 196 8.75 25.01 22.40
N LEU A 197 9.30 24.31 21.42
CA LEU A 197 10.61 23.66 21.51
C LEU A 197 11.49 24.15 20.37
N THR A 198 12.76 24.42 20.65
CA THR A 198 13.75 24.87 19.65
C THR A 198 14.93 23.90 19.60
N ASP A 199 15.26 23.45 18.40
CA ASP A 199 16.36 22.54 18.07
C ASP A 199 16.36 21.26 18.93
N ARG A 200 15.15 20.74 19.22
CA ARG A 200 14.93 19.54 20.01
C ARG A 200 14.72 18.31 19.17
N THR A 201 15.13 17.16 19.70
CA THR A 201 15.03 15.87 19.02
C THR A 201 13.57 15.49 18.76
N PRO A 202 13.31 14.64 17.73
CA PRO A 202 11.96 14.12 17.50
C PRO A 202 11.39 13.38 18.72
N ALA A 203 12.24 12.74 19.53
CA ALA A 203 11.82 12.06 20.75
C ALA A 203 11.26 13.03 21.81
N GLU A 204 11.90 14.18 21.99
CA GLU A 204 11.42 15.24 22.90
C GLU A 204 10.11 15.85 22.39
N ALA A 205 10.00 16.11 21.09
CA ALA A 205 8.76 16.59 20.47
C ALA A 205 7.58 15.61 20.67
N ARG A 206 7.80 14.31 20.43
CA ARG A 206 6.80 13.26 20.72
C ARG A 206 6.40 13.22 22.18
N HIS A 207 7.36 13.36 23.11
CA HIS A 207 7.07 13.33 24.54
C HIS A 207 6.22 14.53 24.96
N ALA A 208 6.54 15.74 24.49
CA ALA A 208 5.77 16.93 24.76
C ALA A 208 4.34 16.84 24.21
N LEU A 209 4.18 16.34 22.97
CA LEU A 209 2.86 16.11 22.38
C LEU A 209 2.02 15.11 23.21
N ARG A 210 2.61 13.97 23.61
CA ARG A 210 1.90 12.95 24.40
C ARG A 210 1.36 13.52 25.72
N ARG A 211 2.10 14.41 26.38
CA ARG A 211 1.63 15.06 27.61
C ARG A 211 0.38 15.91 27.41
N ILE A 212 0.24 16.56 26.26
CA ILE A 212 -0.92 17.41 25.93
C ILE A 212 -2.11 16.55 25.46
N ALA A 213 -1.83 15.58 24.58
CA ALA A 213 -2.85 14.90 23.80
C ALA A 213 -3.41 13.62 24.45
N THR A 214 -2.73 13.04 25.44
CA THR A 214 -3.21 11.85 26.16
C THR A 214 -4.54 12.17 26.87
N GLY A 215 -5.56 11.35 26.62
CA GLY A 215 -6.92 11.57 27.15
C GLY A 215 -7.74 12.63 26.41
N ARG A 216 -7.18 13.30 25.40
CA ARG A 216 -7.90 14.26 24.53
C ARG A 216 -8.25 13.69 23.17
N LEU A 217 -7.42 12.78 22.65
CA LEU A 217 -7.61 12.18 21.33
C LEU A 217 -7.85 10.66 21.46
N PRO A 218 -8.57 10.05 20.49
CA PRO A 218 -8.58 8.60 20.33
C PRO A 218 -7.16 8.04 20.16
N ASP A 219 -6.92 6.83 20.65
CA ASP A 219 -5.58 6.20 20.66
C ASP A 219 -4.93 6.14 19.27
N GLN A 220 -5.72 5.86 18.23
CA GLN A 220 -5.20 5.77 16.86
C GLN A 220 -4.79 7.14 16.32
N THR A 221 -5.65 8.15 16.46
CA THR A 221 -5.36 9.55 16.08
C THR A 221 -4.14 10.10 16.83
N LEU A 222 -3.99 9.74 18.12
CA LEU A 222 -2.80 10.10 18.89
C LEU A 222 -1.53 9.43 18.34
N LYS A 223 -1.59 8.14 17.97
CA LYS A 223 -0.44 7.46 17.36
C LYS A 223 -0.05 8.13 16.06
N ASP A 224 -1.01 8.42 15.20
CA ASP A 224 -0.77 9.04 13.90
C ASP A 224 -0.19 10.46 14.06
N LEU A 225 -0.74 11.28 14.95
CA LEU A 225 -0.17 12.61 15.24
C LEU A 225 1.24 12.53 15.84
N VAL A 226 1.52 11.53 16.69
CA VAL A 226 2.85 11.29 17.27
C VAL A 226 3.85 10.82 16.20
N HIS A 227 3.41 10.06 15.20
CA HIS A 227 4.25 9.72 14.05
C HIS A 227 4.48 10.96 13.18
N GLY A 228 3.42 11.71 12.87
CA GLY A 228 3.48 12.92 12.07
C GLY A 228 4.48 13.94 12.61
N ILE A 229 4.40 14.27 13.90
CA ILE A 229 5.35 15.23 14.53
C ILE A 229 6.79 14.70 14.52
N SER A 230 6.96 13.38 14.62
CA SER A 230 8.28 12.74 14.60
C SER A 230 8.94 12.88 13.24
N GLU A 231 8.20 12.55 12.18
CA GLU A 231 8.68 12.65 10.82
C GLU A 231 8.88 14.13 10.42
N ALA A 232 7.98 15.02 10.81
CA ALA A 232 8.11 16.45 10.53
C ALA A 232 9.34 17.05 11.21
N ALA A 233 9.53 16.81 12.51
CA ALA A 233 10.70 17.29 13.26
C ALA A 233 12.00 16.65 12.75
N GLY A 234 11.98 15.35 12.45
CA GLY A 234 13.13 14.64 11.88
C GLY A 234 13.53 15.21 10.53
N ASN A 235 12.56 15.49 9.66
CA ASN A 235 12.78 16.10 8.35
C ASN A 235 13.35 17.52 8.48
N ALA A 236 12.77 18.35 9.34
CA ALA A 236 13.24 19.72 9.58
C ALA A 236 14.68 19.76 10.13
N LEU A 237 15.04 18.88 11.06
CA LEU A 237 16.40 18.79 11.61
C LEU A 237 17.42 18.23 10.62
N SER A 238 17.00 17.30 9.76
CA SER A 238 17.93 16.61 8.84
C SER A 238 18.13 17.38 7.53
N HIS A 239 17.11 18.10 7.07
CA HIS A 239 17.08 18.72 5.75
C HIS A 239 16.72 20.21 5.75
N GLY A 240 16.19 20.73 6.86
CA GLY A 240 15.84 22.14 7.01
C GLY A 240 17.02 23.01 7.43
N ARG A 241 16.74 24.28 7.76
CA ARG A 241 17.74 25.20 8.34
C ARG A 241 17.38 25.60 9.76
N PRO A 242 18.31 25.54 10.72
CA PRO A 242 18.02 25.96 12.09
C PRO A 242 17.79 27.48 12.19
N PRO A 243 17.09 27.94 13.24
CA PRO A 243 16.51 27.13 14.30
C PRO A 243 15.26 26.35 13.84
N VAL A 244 15.17 25.08 14.24
CA VAL A 244 13.96 24.26 14.05
C VAL A 244 13.05 24.45 15.25
N THR A 245 11.84 24.95 15.04
CA THR A 245 10.85 25.19 16.09
C THR A 245 9.66 24.24 15.96
N VAL A 246 9.27 23.62 17.07
CA VAL A 246 8.07 22.80 17.19
C VAL A 246 7.11 23.50 18.13
N ARG A 247 5.92 23.84 17.64
CA ARG A 247 4.86 24.49 18.41
C ARG A 247 3.61 23.61 18.45
N ILE A 248 2.98 23.52 19.61
CA ILE A 248 1.78 22.69 19.83
C ILE A 248 0.69 23.54 20.48
N TRP A 249 -0.49 23.56 19.86
CA TRP A 249 -1.71 24.17 20.38
C TRP A 249 -2.79 23.11 20.56
N ALA A 250 -3.64 23.27 21.57
CA ALA A 250 -4.78 22.39 21.77
C ALA A 250 -6.02 23.19 22.18
N ALA A 251 -7.14 22.88 21.51
CA ALA A 251 -8.49 23.25 21.89
C ALA A 251 -9.23 21.99 22.42
N PRO A 252 -10.47 22.11 22.94
CA PRO A 252 -11.27 20.95 23.34
C PRO A 252 -11.51 19.95 22.21
N ASP A 253 -11.66 20.45 20.99
CA ASP A 253 -12.10 19.71 19.79
C ASP A 253 -11.00 19.52 18.75
N ARG A 254 -9.77 20.03 18.95
CA ARG A 254 -8.68 19.89 17.98
C ARG A 254 -7.29 20.12 18.58
N ILE A 255 -6.28 19.53 17.94
CA ILE A 255 -4.85 19.79 18.20
C ILE A 255 -4.17 20.21 16.90
N VAL A 256 -3.34 21.25 17.00
CA VAL A 256 -2.53 21.78 15.89
C VAL A 256 -1.07 21.70 16.29
N VAL A 257 -0.24 21.16 15.40
CA VAL A 257 1.20 21.09 15.56
C VAL A 257 1.84 21.76 14.35
N SER A 258 2.79 22.66 14.60
CA SER A 258 3.59 23.27 13.53
C SER A 258 5.06 23.01 13.78
N VAL A 259 5.72 22.42 12.79
CA VAL A 259 7.17 22.22 12.77
C VAL A 259 7.75 23.14 11.70
N HIS A 260 8.55 24.11 12.11
CA HIS A 260 9.08 25.16 11.26
C HIS A 260 10.61 25.18 11.26
N ASP A 261 11.21 25.38 10.09
CA ASP A 261 12.64 25.61 9.89
C ASP A 261 12.87 26.81 8.96
N CYS A 262 14.03 27.46 9.04
CA CYS A 262 14.35 28.66 8.25
C CYS A 262 14.81 28.35 6.81
N GLY A 263 14.53 27.15 6.30
CA GLY A 263 14.82 26.72 4.95
C GLY A 263 13.70 27.07 3.98
N SER A 264 13.98 26.95 2.68
CA SER A 264 12.99 27.19 1.61
C SER A 264 12.00 26.04 1.40
N GLY A 265 12.13 24.95 2.16
CA GLY A 265 11.43 23.68 1.95
C GLY A 265 12.01 22.86 0.80
N PRO A 266 11.40 21.70 0.47
CA PRO A 266 11.88 20.80 -0.59
C PRO A 266 11.95 21.48 -1.96
N ALA A 267 13.00 21.25 -2.75
CA ALA A 267 13.06 21.78 -4.11
C ALA A 267 12.08 21.06 -5.06
N ASP A 268 11.85 19.77 -4.83
CA ASP A 268 10.89 18.97 -5.59
C ASP A 268 9.44 19.27 -5.15
N GLN A 269 8.61 19.70 -6.10
CA GLN A 269 7.19 19.98 -5.89
C GLN A 269 6.38 18.71 -5.57
N LEU A 270 6.89 17.53 -5.94
CA LEU A 270 6.28 16.23 -5.65
C LEU A 270 6.59 15.72 -4.24
N ALA A 271 7.43 16.42 -3.48
CA ALA A 271 7.78 16.02 -2.12
C ALA A 271 6.53 15.85 -1.23
N GLY A 272 6.38 14.68 -0.62
CA GLY A 272 5.22 14.32 0.18
C GLY A 272 4.05 13.69 -0.60
N LEU A 273 4.00 13.83 -1.93
CA LEU A 273 2.94 13.28 -2.77
C LEU A 273 3.28 11.91 -3.33
N VAL A 274 4.55 11.68 -3.65
CA VAL A 274 5.09 10.39 -4.09
C VAL A 274 6.32 10.03 -3.27
N PRO A 275 6.66 8.73 -3.17
CA PRO A 275 7.92 8.33 -2.55
C PRO A 275 9.10 8.91 -3.34
N ALA A 276 10.08 9.50 -2.65
CA ALA A 276 11.36 9.85 -3.27
C ALA A 276 11.99 8.61 -3.90
N THR A 277 12.42 8.70 -5.15
CA THR A 277 12.94 7.55 -5.90
C THR A 277 14.27 7.06 -5.32
N SER A 278 14.35 5.74 -5.09
CA SER A 278 15.56 4.92 -4.88
C SER A 278 16.50 5.17 -3.70
N ASP A 279 16.36 6.25 -2.91
CA ASP A 279 17.24 6.47 -1.76
C ASP A 279 16.52 7.07 -0.55
N ALA A 280 16.52 6.35 0.58
CA ALA A 280 15.87 6.76 1.83
C ALA A 280 16.58 7.94 2.52
N SER A 281 17.79 8.32 2.06
CA SER A 281 18.47 9.56 2.48
C SER A 281 18.06 10.81 1.70
N LEU A 282 17.19 10.70 0.69
CA LEU A 282 16.74 11.87 -0.06
C LEU A 282 15.66 12.68 0.72
N PRO A 283 15.70 14.02 0.63
CA PRO A 283 14.67 14.88 1.21
C PRO A 283 13.27 14.47 0.74
N GLY A 284 12.32 14.27 1.67
CA GLY A 284 10.90 14.09 1.34
C GLY A 284 10.28 12.72 1.62
N TRP A 285 11.05 11.70 2.04
CA TRP A 285 10.48 10.40 2.44
C TRP A 285 9.63 10.50 3.72
N GLY A 286 10.13 11.22 4.73
CA GLY A 286 9.37 11.53 5.94
C GLY A 286 8.08 12.32 5.61
N LEU A 287 8.18 13.31 4.73
CA LEU A 287 7.00 14.07 4.27
C LEU A 287 5.97 13.15 3.58
N TRP A 288 6.41 12.18 2.77
CA TRP A 288 5.50 11.22 2.13
C TRP A 288 4.81 10.32 3.16
N LEU A 289 5.54 9.83 4.16
CA LEU A 289 4.98 9.03 5.26
C LEU A 289 3.89 9.77 6.02
N ILE A 290 4.11 11.06 6.32
CA ILE A 290 3.10 11.89 7.01
C ILE A 290 1.79 11.92 6.20
N HIS A 291 1.86 12.07 4.88
CA HIS A 291 0.67 12.07 4.01
C HIS A 291 0.00 10.69 3.84
N GLN A 292 0.56 9.61 4.39
CA GLN A 292 -0.11 8.31 4.50
C GLN A 292 -0.95 8.16 5.78
N LEU A 293 -0.77 9.06 6.75
CA LEU A 293 -1.47 9.03 8.04
C LEU A 293 -2.86 9.68 7.91
N GLU A 294 -3.77 9.33 8.82
CA GLU A 294 -5.10 9.94 8.91
C GLU A 294 -5.08 11.25 9.72
N ILE A 295 -4.16 12.14 9.35
CA ILE A 295 -4.03 13.49 9.91
C ILE A 295 -3.99 14.50 8.78
N ASP A 296 -4.58 15.66 9.01
CA ASP A 296 -4.56 16.74 8.05
C ASP A 296 -3.17 17.38 8.06
N THR A 297 -2.52 17.40 6.90
CA THR A 297 -1.10 17.76 6.75
C THR A 297 -0.96 18.80 5.65
N THR A 298 -0.36 19.92 6.02
CA THR A 298 -0.16 21.05 5.12
C THR A 298 1.31 21.45 5.10
N LEU A 299 1.87 21.60 3.88
CA LEU A 299 3.22 22.12 3.68
C LEU A 299 3.11 23.61 3.34
N ILE A 300 3.80 24.46 4.09
CA ILE A 300 3.69 25.93 3.98
C ILE A 300 5.07 26.48 3.69
N ARG A 301 5.18 27.25 2.60
CA ARG A 301 6.36 28.04 2.29
C ARG A 301 6.06 29.49 2.57
N SER A 302 6.94 30.14 3.31
CA SER A 302 6.86 31.56 3.63
C SER A 302 8.23 32.19 3.49
N SER A 303 8.30 33.52 3.54
CA SER A 303 9.56 34.26 3.41
C SER A 303 10.53 33.99 4.57
N ASP A 304 10.01 33.58 5.72
CA ASP A 304 10.76 33.26 6.93
C ASP A 304 11.13 31.77 7.07
N GLY A 305 10.58 30.88 6.23
CA GLY A 305 10.98 29.49 6.21
C GLY A 305 9.95 28.50 5.64
N PHE A 306 10.04 27.26 6.11
CA PHE A 306 9.18 26.15 5.73
C PHE A 306 8.52 25.55 6.95
N THR A 307 7.20 25.32 6.87
CA THR A 307 6.42 24.76 7.97
C THR A 307 5.66 23.52 7.51
N VAL A 308 5.78 22.44 8.28
CA VAL A 308 4.86 21.30 8.23
C VAL A 308 3.82 21.49 9.33
N ARG A 309 2.57 21.72 8.95
CA ARG A 309 1.43 21.84 9.87
C ARG A 309 0.65 20.54 9.88
N LEU A 310 0.37 20.03 11.09
CA LEU A 310 -0.44 18.83 11.32
C LEU A 310 -1.66 19.20 12.15
N ARG A 311 -2.85 18.77 11.72
CA ARG A 311 -4.12 19.03 12.40
C ARG A 311 -4.89 17.73 12.61
N VAL A 312 -5.47 17.60 13.79
CA VAL A 312 -6.43 16.54 14.10
C VAL A 312 -7.61 17.13 14.85
N HIS A 313 -8.80 16.60 14.59
CA HIS A 313 -10.00 16.95 15.32
C HIS A 313 -10.35 15.84 16.31
N THR A 314 -10.78 16.22 17.50
CA THR A 314 -11.46 15.35 18.44
C THR A 314 -12.91 15.17 17.95
N PRO A 315 -13.45 13.95 17.91
CA PRO A 315 -14.87 13.78 17.62
C PRO A 315 -15.70 14.54 18.66
N GLY A 316 -16.48 15.52 18.21
CA GLY A 316 -17.47 16.22 19.04
C GLY A 316 -18.72 15.35 19.28
N PRO A 317 -19.63 15.75 20.20
CA PRO A 317 -20.93 15.11 20.31
C PRO A 317 -21.67 15.26 18.97
N GLU A 318 -22.13 14.13 18.45
CA GLU A 318 -22.86 14.03 17.19
C GLU A 318 -24.10 14.94 17.23
N PRO A 319 -24.39 15.78 16.21
CA PRO A 319 -25.67 16.46 16.11
C PRO A 319 -26.81 15.42 16.03
N PRO A 320 -28.02 15.72 16.54
CA PRO A 320 -29.09 14.73 16.66
C PRO A 320 -29.41 14.09 15.30
N ALA A 321 -29.37 12.76 15.28
CA ALA A 321 -29.64 11.95 14.10
C ALA A 321 -31.03 12.26 13.52
N SER A 322 -31.07 12.61 12.23
CA SER A 322 -32.26 12.43 11.41
C SER A 322 -32.50 10.92 11.21
N PRO A 323 -33.76 10.47 11.04
CA PRO A 323 -34.20 9.14 11.46
C PRO A 323 -33.48 7.99 10.73
N THR A 324 -33.15 6.98 11.53
CA THR A 324 -32.37 5.78 11.20
C THR A 324 -33.14 4.78 10.31
N TRP A 325 -32.39 4.11 9.43
CA TRP A 325 -32.71 2.76 8.92
C TRP A 325 -31.62 1.79 9.40
N PRO A 326 -31.91 0.49 9.58
CA PRO A 326 -31.25 -0.32 10.58
C PRO A 326 -29.86 -0.85 10.20
N ALA A 327 -29.08 -0.97 11.28
CA ALA A 327 -27.73 -1.47 11.51
C ALA A 327 -27.15 -2.57 10.61
N SER A 328 -25.84 -2.45 10.35
CA SER A 328 -24.90 -3.57 10.27
C SER A 328 -23.83 -3.43 11.38
N PRO A 329 -23.43 -4.52 12.07
CA PRO A 329 -22.41 -4.51 13.13
C PRO A 329 -21.05 -5.07 12.62
N PRO A 330 -20.01 -5.22 13.47
CA PRO A 330 -19.16 -4.20 14.05
C PRO A 330 -17.70 -4.29 13.53
N ALA A 331 -16.96 -3.19 13.66
CA ALA A 331 -15.54 -3.09 13.36
C ALA A 331 -14.66 -3.37 14.60
N VAL A 332 -13.51 -4.04 14.41
CA VAL A 332 -12.28 -3.97 15.24
C VAL A 332 -11.13 -4.38 14.29
N GLY A 333 -10.01 -3.71 14.10
CA GLY A 333 -9.21 -2.77 14.90
C GLY A 333 -7.77 -3.30 14.84
N HIS A 334 -6.81 -2.53 14.30
CA HIS A 334 -5.38 -2.83 14.38
C HIS A 334 -4.64 -1.68 15.09
N PRO A 335 -3.62 -1.99 15.92
CA PRO A 335 -2.72 -1.04 16.57
C PRO A 335 -1.53 -0.73 15.62
N ASP A 336 -0.60 0.18 15.92
CA ASP A 336 0.71 -0.26 16.44
C ASP A 336 1.65 0.88 16.85
N ARG A 337 2.51 0.52 17.82
CA ARG A 337 3.72 1.24 18.24
C ARG A 337 4.89 0.83 17.33
N LEU A 338 5.64 1.86 16.95
CA LEU A 338 6.81 1.92 16.07
C LEU A 338 8.03 1.04 16.44
N LEU A 339 8.68 0.59 15.36
CA LEU A 339 10.12 0.36 15.22
C LEU A 339 10.91 1.68 15.28
N ALA A 340 12.08 1.66 15.92
CA ALA A 340 13.35 1.95 15.27
C ALA A 340 14.54 1.88 16.26
N ALA A 341 15.51 1.03 15.92
CA ALA A 341 16.94 1.29 16.04
C ALA A 341 17.55 0.65 14.78
N ALA A 342 17.80 1.41 13.72
CA ALA A 342 18.96 2.27 13.46
C ALA A 342 20.05 1.52 12.67
N ALA A 343 20.10 1.83 11.37
CA ALA A 343 21.20 1.54 10.46
C ALA A 343 22.24 2.68 10.48
N ARG A 344 23.50 2.29 10.37
CA ARG A 344 24.71 3.01 9.92
C ARG A 344 25.49 1.92 9.16
N THR A 345 26.19 2.08 8.04
CA THR A 345 26.69 3.19 7.20
C THR A 345 27.24 2.53 5.92
N CYS A 346 27.23 3.20 4.76
CA CYS A 346 27.82 2.71 3.51
C CYS A 346 29.28 3.18 3.31
N HIS A 347 30.15 2.29 2.79
CA HIS A 347 31.39 2.65 2.11
C HIS A 347 31.68 1.65 0.96
N HIS A 348 32.10 2.18 -0.20
CA HIS A 348 32.59 1.41 -1.34
C HIS A 348 34.04 0.95 -1.10
N GLY A 349 34.29 -0.36 -1.23
CA GLY A 349 35.61 -0.98 -1.28
C GLY A 349 35.74 -1.92 -2.50
N PRO A 350 36.96 -2.33 -2.89
CA PRO A 350 37.25 -3.16 -4.08
C PRO A 350 36.70 -4.60 -3.87
N PRO A 351 36.70 -5.50 -4.89
CA PRO A 351 35.80 -6.64 -4.90
C PRO A 351 36.12 -7.58 -3.74
N MET A 352 35.22 -7.62 -2.75
CA MET A 352 35.37 -8.46 -1.58
C MET A 352 34.81 -9.86 -1.86
N GLU A 353 35.72 -10.79 -2.15
CA GLU A 353 35.61 -12.14 -1.61
C GLU A 353 35.53 -12.05 -0.07
N THR A 354 34.39 -12.40 0.51
CA THR A 354 34.24 -13.23 1.73
C THR A 354 32.75 -13.42 1.98
N SER A 355 32.18 -14.51 1.46
CA SER A 355 30.82 -14.95 1.75
C SER A 355 30.70 -15.38 3.22
N THR A 356 30.18 -14.53 4.09
CA THR A 356 29.63 -15.02 5.36
C THR A 356 28.25 -15.61 5.09
N THR A 357 28.19 -16.93 4.93
CA THR A 357 26.92 -17.66 4.88
C THR A 357 26.23 -17.56 6.24
N TRP A 358 25.05 -16.95 6.31
CA TRP A 358 24.21 -16.97 7.52
C TRP A 358 24.03 -18.42 8.02
N ARG A 359 24.29 -18.63 9.31
CA ARG A 359 24.10 -19.94 9.97
C ARG A 359 22.88 -19.88 10.88
N PRO A 360 21.92 -20.81 10.72
CA PRO A 360 20.77 -20.91 11.61
C PRO A 360 21.18 -20.97 13.09
N PRO A 361 20.58 -20.17 13.98
CA PRO A 361 20.81 -20.26 15.42
C PRO A 361 20.58 -21.69 15.95
N LEU A 362 21.28 -22.08 17.02
CA LEU A 362 21.18 -23.44 17.59
C LEU A 362 19.74 -23.81 17.95
N LEU A 363 18.99 -22.86 18.53
CA LEU A 363 17.57 -23.03 18.81
C LEU A 363 16.77 -23.33 17.53
N TRP A 364 17.06 -22.62 16.43
CA TRP A 364 16.36 -22.83 15.17
C TRP A 364 16.69 -24.19 14.55
N ARG A 365 17.96 -24.62 14.59
CA ARG A 365 18.38 -25.96 14.14
C ARG A 365 17.66 -27.06 14.92
N PHE A 366 17.54 -26.88 16.24
CA PHE A 366 16.79 -27.80 17.10
C PHE A 366 15.31 -27.84 16.74
N LEU A 367 14.66 -26.67 16.57
CA LEU A 367 13.25 -26.58 16.19
C LEU A 367 12.97 -27.15 14.79
N LEU A 368 13.88 -26.95 13.83
CA LEU A 368 13.84 -27.59 12.51
C LEU A 368 13.87 -29.11 12.61
N ALA A 369 14.78 -29.65 13.43
CA ALA A 369 14.85 -31.09 13.69
C ALA A 369 13.56 -31.62 14.34
N LEU A 370 13.04 -30.88 15.33
CA LEU A 370 11.83 -31.24 16.08
C LEU A 370 10.54 -31.14 15.23
N SER A 371 10.50 -30.23 14.25
CA SER A 371 9.30 -29.96 13.44
C SER A 371 8.69 -31.22 12.82
N ARG A 372 9.52 -32.14 12.33
CA ARG A 372 9.08 -33.41 11.72
C ARG A 372 8.41 -34.33 12.73
N VAL A 373 8.90 -34.37 13.96
CA VAL A 373 8.30 -35.16 15.06
C VAL A 373 6.97 -34.54 15.46
N VAL A 374 6.90 -33.21 15.54
CA VAL A 374 5.68 -32.47 15.91
C VAL A 374 4.56 -32.67 14.88
N ILE A 375 4.85 -32.61 13.57
CA ILE A 375 3.80 -32.74 12.55
C ILE A 375 3.45 -34.20 12.24
N PHE A 376 4.35 -35.16 12.52
CA PHE A 376 4.15 -36.58 12.23
C PHE A 376 2.80 -37.12 12.70
N PRO A 377 2.36 -36.91 13.97
CA PRO A 377 1.07 -37.40 14.42
C PRO A 377 -0.13 -36.77 13.68
N PHE A 378 -0.01 -35.56 13.14
CA PHE A 378 -1.13 -34.81 12.58
C PHE A 378 -1.26 -34.93 11.06
N CYS A 379 -0.19 -35.27 10.33
CA CYS A 379 -0.26 -35.39 8.87
C CYS A 379 0.80 -36.33 8.30
N ARG A 380 0.59 -36.76 7.06
CA ARG A 380 1.56 -37.50 6.25
C ARG A 380 2.21 -36.56 5.25
N LEU A 381 3.37 -36.01 5.61
CA LEU A 381 4.12 -35.08 4.76
C LEU A 381 4.88 -35.80 3.64
N ARG A 382 4.54 -35.49 2.38
CA ARG A 382 5.32 -35.83 1.18
C ARG A 382 6.01 -34.58 0.67
N VAL A 383 7.29 -34.69 0.36
CA VAL A 383 8.08 -33.59 -0.24
C VAL A 383 8.60 -34.09 -1.57
N THR A 384 8.35 -33.34 -2.64
CA THR A 384 8.79 -33.59 -4.01
C THR A 384 9.52 -32.35 -4.55
N GLY A 385 10.14 -32.50 -5.72
CA GLY A 385 11.02 -31.47 -6.27
C GLY A 385 12.37 -31.41 -5.53
N GLN A 386 13.30 -30.64 -6.07
CA GLN A 386 14.63 -30.47 -5.49
C GLN A 386 15.08 -29.03 -5.62
N VAL A 387 15.63 -28.50 -4.53
CA VAL A 387 16.38 -27.24 -4.59
C VAL A 387 17.83 -27.58 -4.97
N PRO A 388 18.40 -26.95 -6.02
CA PRO A 388 19.78 -27.16 -6.44
C PRO A 388 20.75 -27.02 -5.26
N ALA A 389 21.78 -27.85 -5.23
CA ALA A 389 22.65 -27.98 -4.05
C ALA A 389 23.37 -26.66 -3.73
N GLU A 390 23.76 -25.94 -4.78
CA GLU A 390 24.38 -24.62 -4.77
C GLU A 390 23.49 -23.54 -4.15
N LEU A 391 22.16 -23.70 -4.18
CA LEU A 391 21.23 -22.75 -3.58
C LEU A 391 20.88 -23.07 -2.12
N ARG A 392 21.24 -24.25 -1.61
CA ARG A 392 20.85 -24.68 -0.25
C ARG A 392 21.58 -23.93 0.85
N THR A 393 22.74 -23.36 0.53
CA THR A 393 23.50 -22.50 1.44
C THR A 393 23.03 -21.04 1.42
N GLY A 394 22.09 -20.71 0.53
CA GLY A 394 21.57 -19.36 0.32
C GLY A 394 22.57 -18.43 -0.37
N PRO A 395 22.13 -17.20 -0.70
CA PRO A 395 20.78 -16.68 -0.47
C PRO A 395 19.74 -17.24 -1.44
N ILE A 396 18.52 -17.45 -0.95
CA ILE A 396 17.40 -17.98 -1.75
C ILE A 396 16.08 -17.48 -1.19
N ILE A 397 15.15 -17.12 -2.10
CA ILE A 397 13.77 -16.76 -1.75
C ILE A 397 12.86 -17.94 -2.09
N LEU A 398 12.19 -18.49 -1.09
CA LEU A 398 11.14 -19.49 -1.27
C LEU A 398 9.79 -18.78 -1.35
N ALA A 399 9.17 -18.79 -2.53
CA ALA A 399 7.88 -18.17 -2.78
C ALA A 399 6.77 -19.24 -2.73
N ALA A 400 5.98 -19.28 -1.65
CA ALA A 400 5.00 -20.33 -1.42
C ALA A 400 3.54 -19.88 -1.51
N ASN A 401 2.62 -20.76 -1.93
CA ASN A 401 1.18 -20.51 -1.79
C ASN A 401 0.72 -20.67 -0.32
N HIS A 402 -0.30 -19.92 0.10
CA HIS A 402 -0.79 -19.88 1.47
C HIS A 402 -2.25 -20.32 1.57
N ILE A 403 -2.51 -21.49 2.15
CA ILE A 403 -3.84 -22.10 2.21
C ILE A 403 -4.30 -22.49 3.62
N SER A 404 -3.48 -22.46 4.68
CA SER A 404 -3.87 -22.84 6.05
C SER A 404 -3.05 -22.10 7.11
N PRO A 405 -3.58 -21.89 8.33
CA PRO A 405 -2.77 -21.42 9.45
C PRO A 405 -1.65 -22.41 9.85
N SER A 406 -1.75 -23.68 9.44
CA SER A 406 -0.69 -24.69 9.68
C SER A 406 0.45 -24.66 8.65
N ASP A 407 0.36 -23.83 7.62
CA ASP A 407 1.38 -23.75 6.56
C ASP A 407 2.80 -23.50 7.10
N PRO A 408 3.04 -22.56 8.04
CA PRO A 408 4.40 -22.28 8.49
C PRO A 408 5.09 -23.52 9.09
N ILE A 409 4.42 -24.29 9.95
CA ILE A 409 5.05 -25.46 10.58
C ILE A 409 5.26 -26.61 9.59
N ILE A 410 4.36 -26.76 8.61
CA ILE A 410 4.49 -27.74 7.52
C ILE A 410 5.68 -27.36 6.63
N MET A 411 5.78 -26.08 6.26
CA MET A 411 6.85 -25.59 5.40
C MET A 411 8.22 -25.68 6.08
N VAL A 412 8.30 -25.47 7.40
CA VAL A 412 9.52 -25.70 8.19
C VAL A 412 9.98 -27.15 8.09
N ALA A 413 9.07 -28.11 8.27
CA ALA A 413 9.40 -29.53 8.17
C ALA A 413 9.79 -29.95 6.74
N ALA A 414 9.14 -29.36 5.73
CA ALA A 414 9.45 -29.60 4.33
C ALA A 414 10.82 -29.02 3.93
N CYS A 415 11.11 -27.79 4.34
CA CYS A 415 12.41 -27.15 4.14
C CYS A 415 13.52 -27.93 4.83
N HIS A 416 13.31 -28.37 6.08
CA HIS A 416 14.30 -29.20 6.78
C HIS A 416 14.57 -30.52 6.02
N LYS A 417 13.54 -31.16 5.45
CA LYS A 417 13.72 -32.35 4.61
C LYS A 417 14.46 -32.05 3.29
N ALA A 418 14.35 -30.82 2.77
CA ALA A 418 15.09 -30.34 1.61
C ALA A 418 16.51 -29.81 1.93
N GLY A 419 16.92 -29.87 3.21
CA GLY A 419 18.24 -29.36 3.64
C GLY A 419 18.30 -27.84 3.79
N LEU A 420 17.15 -27.18 3.94
CA LEU A 420 17.02 -25.73 4.04
C LEU A 420 16.60 -25.31 5.46
N ALA A 421 16.99 -24.11 5.84
CA ALA A 421 16.63 -23.49 7.11
C ALA A 421 16.01 -22.10 6.86
N PRO A 422 14.68 -22.01 6.66
CA PRO A 422 14.05 -20.77 6.26
C PRO A 422 13.91 -19.80 7.43
N ARG A 423 14.15 -18.51 7.17
CA ARG A 423 13.63 -17.40 7.96
C ARG A 423 12.24 -17.06 7.41
N ILE A 424 11.24 -17.12 8.28
CA ILE A 424 9.84 -16.93 7.87
C ILE A 424 9.44 -15.49 8.13
N MET A 425 8.72 -14.89 7.18
CA MET A 425 8.03 -13.62 7.37
C MET A 425 6.69 -13.87 8.08
N MET A 426 6.53 -13.41 9.32
CA MET A 426 5.36 -13.71 10.16
C MET A 426 4.72 -12.45 10.74
N THR A 427 3.42 -12.54 11.06
CA THR A 427 2.65 -11.39 11.57
C THR A 427 3.18 -10.89 12.91
N GLY A 428 3.16 -9.57 13.10
CA GLY A 428 3.59 -8.87 14.30
C GLY A 428 3.09 -9.44 15.62
N GLY A 429 1.79 -9.72 15.70
CA GLY A 429 1.16 -10.25 16.92
C GLY A 429 1.79 -11.55 17.44
N LEU A 430 2.46 -12.35 16.60
CA LEU A 430 3.18 -13.55 17.04
C LEU A 430 4.50 -13.22 17.75
N PHE A 431 5.14 -12.11 17.36
CA PHE A 431 6.33 -11.57 18.00
C PHE A 431 6.02 -10.86 19.33
N ASP A 432 4.78 -10.43 19.54
CA ASP A 432 4.37 -9.73 20.78
C ASP A 432 4.05 -10.70 21.93
N ALA A 433 3.83 -11.98 21.64
CA ALA A 433 3.65 -13.01 22.65
C ALA A 433 4.95 -13.24 23.45
N PRO A 434 4.91 -13.33 24.81
CA PRO A 434 6.11 -13.32 25.64
C PRO A 434 7.06 -14.50 25.39
N ILE A 435 6.51 -15.73 25.26
CA ILE A 435 7.32 -16.94 25.02
C ILE A 435 7.55 -17.15 23.52
N VAL A 436 6.47 -17.14 22.73
CA VAL A 436 6.54 -17.40 21.29
C VAL A 436 7.35 -16.31 20.59
N GLY A 437 7.13 -15.04 20.92
CA GLY A 437 7.87 -13.92 20.33
C GLY A 437 9.35 -13.90 20.70
N ALA A 438 9.72 -14.32 21.91
CA ALA A 438 11.12 -14.50 22.29
C ALA A 438 11.79 -15.59 21.43
N ALA A 439 11.11 -16.72 21.22
CA ALA A 439 11.60 -17.77 20.33
C ALA A 439 11.71 -17.31 18.87
N MET A 440 10.74 -16.54 18.36
CA MET A 440 10.77 -15.99 17.00
C MET A 440 11.97 -15.05 16.78
N ARG A 441 12.26 -14.18 17.76
CA ARG A 441 13.45 -13.31 17.75
C ARG A 441 14.75 -14.11 17.84
N ALA A 442 14.81 -15.11 18.72
CA ALA A 442 16.00 -15.96 18.90
C ALA A 442 16.28 -16.86 17.68
N CYS A 443 15.27 -17.16 16.87
CA CYS A 443 15.41 -17.84 15.58
C CYS A 443 15.60 -16.87 14.40
N GLU A 444 15.71 -15.57 14.69
CA GLU A 444 15.91 -14.49 13.74
C GLU A 444 14.83 -14.42 12.65
N HIS A 445 13.59 -14.79 12.95
CA HIS A 445 12.48 -14.64 11.98
C HIS A 445 12.17 -13.16 11.71
N ILE A 446 11.55 -12.91 10.55
CA ILE A 446 11.29 -11.55 10.06
C ILE A 446 9.87 -11.14 10.45
N ARG A 447 9.76 -10.06 11.22
CA ARG A 447 8.47 -9.50 11.64
C ARG A 447 7.82 -8.75 10.47
N VAL A 448 6.51 -8.95 10.31
CA VAL A 448 5.66 -8.24 9.35
C VAL A 448 4.39 -7.79 10.04
N ASP A 449 4.20 -6.50 10.19
CA ASP A 449 2.98 -5.95 10.78
C ASP A 449 1.97 -5.66 9.66
N ARG A 450 1.01 -6.56 9.45
CA ARG A 450 0.02 -6.43 8.36
C ARG A 450 -1.01 -5.34 8.71
N GLY A 451 -1.29 -4.44 7.77
CA GLY A 451 -2.31 -3.40 7.97
C GLY A 451 -1.81 -2.17 8.74
N THR A 452 -0.51 -2.04 8.94
CA THR A 452 0.14 -0.91 9.61
C THR A 452 1.24 -0.32 8.72
N ALA A 453 1.74 0.87 9.04
CA ALA A 453 2.85 1.52 8.33
C ALA A 453 4.15 0.68 8.31
N GLN A 454 4.28 -0.32 9.20
CA GLN A 454 5.46 -1.19 9.38
C GLN A 454 5.53 -2.35 8.36
N VAL A 455 4.55 -2.51 7.47
CA VAL A 455 4.71 -3.38 6.27
C VAL A 455 5.93 -2.94 5.44
N ALA A 456 6.26 -1.64 5.46
CA ALA A 456 7.40 -1.07 4.74
C ALA A 456 8.76 -1.55 5.27
N ASP A 457 8.87 -1.91 6.55
CA ASP A 457 10.13 -2.35 7.19
C ASP A 457 10.46 -3.83 6.92
N ALA A 458 9.44 -4.62 6.61
CA ALA A 458 9.59 -6.05 6.34
C ALA A 458 10.43 -6.33 5.09
N LEU A 459 10.36 -5.45 4.07
CA LEU A 459 11.07 -5.62 2.82
C LEU A 459 12.59 -5.34 2.97
N PRO A 460 13.03 -4.22 3.57
CA PRO A 460 14.45 -4.01 3.92
C PRO A 460 15.01 -5.10 4.83
N ALA A 461 14.26 -5.54 5.86
CA ALA A 461 14.72 -6.58 6.77
C ALA A 461 14.91 -7.93 6.07
N ALA A 462 13.99 -8.30 5.18
CA ALA A 462 14.11 -9.51 4.37
C ALA A 462 15.24 -9.39 3.33
N ALA A 463 15.40 -8.23 2.69
CA ALA A 463 16.50 -7.97 1.78
C ALA A 463 17.86 -8.04 2.48
N GLN A 464 17.98 -7.54 3.72
CA GLN A 464 19.19 -7.67 4.51
C GLN A 464 19.46 -9.14 4.87
N ALA A 465 18.44 -9.88 5.33
CA ALA A 465 18.58 -11.31 5.61
C ALA A 465 19.10 -12.10 4.41
N LEU A 466 18.62 -11.78 3.20
CA LEU A 466 19.11 -12.36 1.95
C LEU A 466 20.55 -11.92 1.66
N LYS A 467 20.92 -10.65 1.83
CA LYS A 467 22.32 -10.20 1.68
C LYS A 467 23.27 -10.92 2.64
N ASP A 468 22.79 -11.29 3.83
CA ASP A 468 23.55 -12.08 4.80
C ASP A 468 23.65 -13.58 4.42
N GLY A 469 23.06 -14.00 3.30
CA GLY A 469 23.08 -15.38 2.80
C GLY A 469 21.95 -16.27 3.35
N ALA A 470 20.92 -15.72 3.97
CA ALA A 470 19.83 -16.52 4.51
C ALA A 470 18.87 -17.05 3.44
N THR A 471 18.16 -18.13 3.77
CA THR A 471 16.94 -18.56 3.05
C THR A 471 15.75 -17.80 3.61
N VAL A 472 14.95 -17.12 2.78
CA VAL A 472 13.74 -16.41 3.23
C VAL A 472 12.50 -17.06 2.62
N LEU A 473 11.55 -17.45 3.47
CA LEU A 473 10.24 -17.99 3.07
C LEU A 473 9.18 -16.90 3.09
N VAL A 474 8.50 -16.74 1.95
CA VAL A 474 7.51 -15.67 1.73
C VAL A 474 6.28 -16.23 1.05
N TYR A 475 5.11 -15.76 1.48
CA TYR A 475 3.84 -16.03 0.81
C TYR A 475 3.45 -14.83 -0.05
N PRO A 476 3.58 -14.87 -1.39
CA PRO A 476 3.37 -13.71 -2.24
C PRO A 476 1.94 -13.15 -2.17
N GLU A 477 0.96 -13.98 -1.86
CA GLU A 477 -0.45 -13.61 -1.66
C GLU A 477 -0.64 -12.63 -0.47
N GLY A 478 0.25 -12.70 0.52
CA GLY A 478 0.26 -11.83 1.70
C GLY A 478 -0.86 -12.09 2.72
N ARG A 479 -1.73 -13.08 2.48
CA ARG A 479 -2.73 -13.63 3.40
C ARG A 479 -2.97 -15.10 3.08
N ILE A 480 -3.71 -15.82 3.93
CA ILE A 480 -4.25 -17.14 3.57
C ILE A 480 -5.29 -16.92 2.46
N GLY A 481 -5.15 -17.64 1.35
CA GLY A 481 -6.02 -17.52 0.18
C GLY A 481 -7.46 -17.90 0.47
N LEU A 482 -8.38 -17.14 -0.11
CA LEU A 482 -9.84 -17.27 0.00
C LEU A 482 -10.50 -17.62 -1.34
N ASP A 483 -9.70 -17.96 -2.37
CA ASP A 483 -10.21 -18.52 -3.63
C ASP A 483 -11.08 -19.76 -3.33
N PRO A 484 -12.31 -19.85 -3.89
CA PRO A 484 -13.21 -20.97 -3.65
C PRO A 484 -12.61 -22.34 -3.98
N TRP A 485 -11.72 -22.40 -4.97
CA TRP A 485 -11.06 -23.61 -5.43
C TRP A 485 -9.62 -23.70 -4.91
N MET A 486 -9.26 -22.84 -3.95
CA MET A 486 -7.98 -22.79 -3.26
C MET A 486 -6.76 -22.70 -4.20
N TRP A 487 -6.94 -22.09 -5.37
CA TRP A 487 -5.84 -21.68 -6.22
C TRP A 487 -5.12 -20.46 -5.64
N PRO A 488 -3.81 -20.27 -5.88
CA PRO A 488 -3.09 -19.15 -5.30
C PRO A 488 -3.62 -17.82 -5.86
N GLU A 489 -3.96 -16.89 -4.97
CA GLU A 489 -4.52 -15.58 -5.31
C GLU A 489 -3.50 -14.67 -6.04
N ARG A 490 -3.94 -13.46 -6.41
CA ARG A 490 -3.08 -12.40 -6.95
C ARG A 490 -1.91 -12.10 -6.02
N GLY A 491 -0.69 -12.35 -6.51
CA GLY A 491 0.54 -12.06 -5.79
C GLY A 491 0.83 -10.55 -5.65
N LYS A 492 1.47 -10.18 -4.55
CA LYS A 492 2.06 -8.85 -4.32
C LYS A 492 3.50 -8.80 -4.82
N THR A 493 3.98 -7.60 -5.12
CA THR A 493 5.32 -7.38 -5.72
C THR A 493 6.50 -7.52 -4.76
N GLY A 494 6.27 -7.84 -3.48
CA GLY A 494 7.32 -7.92 -2.46
C GLY A 494 8.43 -8.91 -2.79
N VAL A 495 8.08 -10.12 -3.24
CA VAL A 495 9.07 -11.15 -3.61
C VAL A 495 9.92 -10.71 -4.80
N ALA A 496 9.28 -10.17 -5.84
CA ALA A 496 9.99 -9.63 -6.99
C ALA A 496 10.97 -8.52 -6.60
N ARG A 497 10.53 -7.58 -5.75
CA ARG A 497 11.39 -6.49 -5.26
C ARG A 497 12.57 -7.02 -4.44
N MET A 498 12.38 -8.04 -3.59
CA MET A 498 13.49 -8.67 -2.86
C MET A 498 14.51 -9.30 -3.81
N ALA A 499 14.03 -10.04 -4.82
CA ALA A 499 14.89 -10.65 -5.82
C ALA A 499 15.71 -9.61 -6.57
N THR A 500 15.08 -8.53 -7.04
CA THR A 500 15.78 -7.41 -7.71
C THR A 500 16.79 -6.72 -6.80
N LEU A 501 16.45 -6.46 -5.53
CA LEU A 501 17.32 -5.74 -4.60
C LEU A 501 18.55 -6.54 -4.14
N THR A 502 18.50 -7.87 -4.24
CA THR A 502 19.50 -8.76 -3.64
C THR A 502 20.19 -9.66 -4.65
N GLY A 503 19.63 -9.79 -5.86
CA GLY A 503 20.04 -10.81 -6.84
C GLY A 503 19.70 -12.24 -6.41
N ALA A 504 18.97 -12.45 -5.31
CA ALA A 504 18.69 -13.77 -4.79
C ALA A 504 17.73 -14.53 -5.73
N PRO A 505 18.03 -15.81 -6.07
CA PRO A 505 17.15 -16.64 -6.88
C PRO A 505 15.82 -16.90 -6.15
N VAL A 506 14.74 -16.95 -6.93
CA VAL A 506 13.40 -17.25 -6.44
C VAL A 506 13.03 -18.67 -6.82
N VAL A 507 12.76 -19.51 -5.82
CA VAL A 507 12.25 -20.87 -6.01
C VAL A 507 10.76 -20.89 -5.65
N PRO A 508 9.87 -21.22 -6.61
CA PRO A 508 8.45 -21.37 -6.33
C PRO A 508 8.23 -22.67 -5.55
N VAL A 509 7.40 -22.60 -4.51
CA VAL A 509 7.05 -23.74 -3.69
C VAL A 509 5.54 -23.87 -3.65
N ALA A 510 5.03 -25.03 -4.01
CA ALA A 510 3.61 -25.31 -3.88
C ALA A 510 3.36 -26.27 -2.73
N GLN A 511 2.21 -26.12 -2.09
CA GLN A 511 1.75 -27.04 -1.07
C GLN A 511 0.24 -27.28 -1.15
N TRP A 512 -0.15 -28.50 -0.79
CA TRP A 512 -1.53 -28.97 -0.79
C TRP A 512 -1.84 -29.86 0.41
N GLY A 513 -3.09 -29.83 0.88
CA GLY A 513 -3.58 -30.65 1.99
C GLY A 513 -3.44 -30.06 3.40
N ALA A 514 -2.72 -28.94 3.58
CA ALA A 514 -2.55 -28.29 4.89
C ALA A 514 -3.90 -27.82 5.51
N HIS A 515 -4.85 -27.44 4.67
CA HIS A 515 -6.21 -27.05 5.07
C HIS A 515 -7.03 -28.18 5.70
N ALA A 516 -6.67 -29.44 5.45
CA ALA A 516 -7.26 -30.61 6.12
C ALA A 516 -6.63 -30.90 7.50
N VAL A 517 -5.43 -30.38 7.77
CA VAL A 517 -4.79 -30.45 9.10
C VAL A 517 -5.40 -29.41 10.02
N LEU A 518 -5.41 -28.16 9.56
CA LEU A 518 -5.94 -27.05 10.32
C LEU A 518 -6.84 -26.16 9.41
N PRO A 519 -8.18 -26.19 9.58
CA PRO A 519 -9.09 -25.34 8.82
C PRO A 519 -8.93 -23.86 9.18
N TYR A 520 -9.50 -22.98 8.38
CA TYR A 520 -9.34 -21.54 8.45
C TYR A 520 -9.74 -20.95 9.81
N GLU A 521 -10.91 -21.31 10.36
CA GLU A 521 -11.35 -20.83 11.68
C GLU A 521 -10.74 -21.57 12.88
N ALA A 522 -9.90 -22.58 12.65
CA ALA A 522 -9.30 -23.36 13.72
C ALA A 522 -8.58 -22.56 14.82
N PRO A 523 -8.04 -21.33 14.62
CA PRO A 523 -7.56 -20.53 15.74
C PRO A 523 -8.58 -20.35 16.89
N LYS A 524 -9.90 -20.44 16.61
CA LYS A 524 -10.97 -20.44 17.62
C LYS A 524 -11.24 -21.82 18.26
N ASN A 525 -10.85 -22.93 17.60
CA ASN A 525 -11.20 -24.32 17.97
C ASN A 525 -10.02 -25.30 17.77
N ILE A 526 -8.80 -24.86 18.08
CA ILE A 526 -7.55 -25.53 17.66
C ILE A 526 -7.45 -26.97 18.17
N GLY A 527 -7.91 -27.24 19.40
CA GLY A 527 -7.87 -28.58 20.00
C GLY A 527 -8.71 -29.61 19.24
N ARG A 528 -9.91 -29.24 18.79
CA ARG A 528 -10.78 -30.14 18.00
C ARG A 528 -10.19 -30.42 16.62
N ALA A 529 -9.63 -29.40 15.97
CA ALA A 529 -8.96 -29.54 14.69
C ALA A 529 -7.75 -30.47 14.79
N LEU A 530 -6.89 -30.27 15.79
CA LEU A 530 -5.72 -31.12 16.03
C LEU A 530 -6.09 -32.56 16.39
N LEU A 531 -7.14 -32.78 17.19
CA LEU A 531 -7.63 -34.13 17.49
C LEU A 531 -8.14 -34.83 16.23
N ARG A 532 -8.87 -34.13 15.36
CA ARG A 532 -9.31 -34.68 14.07
C ARG A 532 -8.11 -35.03 13.19
N ALA A 533 -7.13 -34.13 13.09
CA ALA A 533 -5.92 -34.36 12.32
C ALA A 533 -5.11 -35.56 12.84
N LEU A 534 -5.02 -35.72 14.17
CA LEU A 534 -4.39 -36.86 14.82
C LEU A 534 -5.06 -38.19 14.43
N LEU A 535 -6.40 -38.22 14.40
CA LEU A 535 -7.17 -39.41 14.05
C LEU A 535 -7.11 -39.76 12.55
N HIS A 536 -7.21 -38.76 11.67
CA HIS A 536 -7.38 -38.98 10.22
C HIS A 536 -6.06 -38.91 9.43
N ARG A 537 -5.00 -38.30 10.00
CA ARG A 537 -3.69 -38.07 9.37
C ARG A 537 -3.77 -37.72 7.88
N PRO A 538 -4.32 -36.54 7.54
CA PRO A 538 -4.42 -36.06 6.17
C PRO A 538 -3.07 -36.09 5.46
N ARG A 539 -3.12 -36.29 4.14
CA ARG A 539 -1.94 -36.21 3.27
C ARG A 539 -1.63 -34.75 3.01
N VAL A 540 -0.39 -34.35 3.27
CA VAL A 540 0.11 -33.01 2.97
C VAL A 540 1.27 -33.17 2.02
N ALA A 541 1.23 -32.49 0.88
CA ALA A 541 2.29 -32.54 -0.11
C ALA A 541 2.89 -31.14 -0.28
N VAL A 542 4.22 -31.08 -0.41
CA VAL A 542 4.99 -29.88 -0.72
C VAL A 542 5.87 -30.19 -1.93
N ASN A 543 5.87 -29.31 -2.93
CA ASN A 543 6.66 -29.43 -4.14
C ASN A 543 7.55 -28.20 -4.32
N PHE A 544 8.86 -28.41 -4.39
CA PHE A 544 9.81 -27.36 -4.77
C PHE A 544 9.95 -27.34 -6.30
N GLY A 545 9.55 -26.24 -6.94
CA GLY A 545 9.67 -26.06 -8.38
C GLY A 545 11.07 -25.60 -8.81
N ASP A 546 11.25 -25.40 -10.10
CA ASP A 546 12.49 -24.88 -10.67
C ASP A 546 12.65 -23.38 -10.39
N PRO A 547 13.88 -22.87 -10.19
CA PRO A 547 14.13 -21.44 -10.04
C PRO A 547 13.53 -20.63 -11.19
N VAL A 548 12.86 -19.52 -10.86
CA VAL A 548 12.22 -18.67 -11.86
C VAL A 548 13.29 -17.83 -12.57
N ASP A 549 13.28 -17.85 -13.90
CA ASP A 549 14.12 -16.97 -14.70
C ASP A 549 13.56 -15.53 -14.69
N LEU A 550 14.34 -14.61 -14.10
CA LEU A 550 14.02 -13.19 -13.99
C LEU A 550 15.00 -12.31 -14.79
N THR A 551 15.78 -12.89 -15.70
CA THR A 551 16.85 -12.18 -16.43
C THR A 551 16.34 -11.29 -17.56
N SER A 552 15.20 -11.63 -18.17
CA SER A 552 14.69 -10.98 -19.39
C SER A 552 13.55 -9.98 -19.15
N LEU A 553 13.53 -9.32 -17.99
CA LEU A 553 12.48 -8.36 -17.62
C LEU A 553 12.73 -6.99 -18.27
N THR A 554 11.68 -6.36 -18.80
CA THR A 554 11.78 -5.08 -19.52
C THR A 554 10.87 -4.00 -18.93
N GLY A 555 11.17 -2.73 -19.20
CA GLY A 555 10.38 -1.57 -18.74
C GLY A 555 10.86 -0.98 -17.40
N THR A 556 10.01 -0.17 -16.76
CA THR A 556 10.31 0.50 -15.48
C THR A 556 10.48 -0.50 -14.33
N PRO A 557 11.14 -0.13 -13.21
CA PRO A 557 11.27 -1.02 -12.05
C PRO A 557 9.93 -1.57 -11.52
N GLY A 558 8.87 -0.78 -11.62
CA GLY A 558 7.51 -1.22 -11.30
C GLY A 558 6.99 -2.30 -12.26
N ALA A 559 7.13 -2.07 -13.58
CA ALA A 559 6.74 -3.03 -14.60
C ALA A 559 7.54 -4.34 -14.51
N GLN A 560 8.85 -4.25 -14.28
CA GLN A 560 9.72 -5.41 -14.05
C GLN A 560 9.27 -6.20 -12.82
N ALA A 561 8.95 -5.53 -11.70
CA ALA A 561 8.47 -6.19 -10.50
C ALA A 561 7.11 -6.90 -10.72
N MET A 562 6.22 -6.32 -11.51
CA MET A 562 4.94 -6.95 -11.88
C MET A 562 5.14 -8.15 -12.80
N GLN A 563 5.99 -8.04 -13.83
CA GLN A 563 6.35 -9.14 -14.73
C GLN A 563 6.97 -10.30 -13.93
N ALA A 564 7.96 -10.01 -13.09
CA ALA A 564 8.57 -10.97 -12.18
C ALA A 564 7.54 -11.63 -11.27
N THR A 565 6.62 -10.85 -10.67
CA THR A 565 5.56 -11.40 -9.83
C THR A 565 4.66 -12.35 -10.61
N ARG A 566 4.32 -12.04 -11.86
CA ARG A 566 3.54 -12.93 -12.72
C ARG A 566 4.27 -14.25 -12.97
N LEU A 567 5.56 -14.20 -13.30
CA LEU A 567 6.39 -15.40 -13.52
C LEU A 567 6.50 -16.25 -12.25
N ILE A 568 6.71 -15.62 -11.09
CA ILE A 568 6.77 -16.31 -9.79
C ILE A 568 5.46 -17.03 -9.50
N MET A 569 4.33 -16.34 -9.68
CA MET A 569 3.03 -16.93 -9.40
C MET A 569 2.70 -18.06 -10.39
N ALA A 570 3.07 -17.94 -11.67
CA ALA A 570 2.94 -19.01 -12.65
C ALA A 570 3.82 -20.23 -12.31
N GLY A 571 5.02 -20.00 -11.75
CA GLY A 571 5.89 -21.05 -11.22
C GLY A 571 5.24 -21.79 -10.04
N ILE A 572 4.55 -21.06 -9.15
CA ILE A 572 3.78 -21.66 -8.05
C ILE A 572 2.62 -22.50 -8.59
N ASP A 573 1.90 -22.01 -9.60
CA ASP A 573 0.80 -22.75 -10.23
C ASP A 573 1.30 -24.06 -10.87
N THR A 574 2.43 -23.98 -11.58
CA THR A 574 3.10 -25.14 -12.19
C THR A 574 3.55 -26.16 -11.13
N ALA A 575 4.09 -25.68 -10.01
CA ALA A 575 4.48 -26.55 -8.90
C ALA A 575 3.27 -27.17 -8.18
N LEU A 576 2.11 -26.50 -8.19
CA LEU A 576 0.88 -26.92 -7.51
C LEU A 576 0.07 -27.94 -8.31
N ALA A 577 -0.01 -27.77 -9.63
CA ALA A 577 -0.77 -28.65 -10.53
C ALA A 577 -0.57 -30.16 -10.26
N PRO A 578 0.66 -30.71 -10.16
CA PRO A 578 0.85 -32.14 -9.89
C PRO A 578 0.41 -32.58 -8.49
N LEU A 579 0.36 -31.66 -7.51
CA LEU A 579 -0.12 -31.97 -6.16
C LEU A 579 -1.64 -32.10 -6.10
N ARG A 580 -2.33 -31.56 -7.11
CA ARG A 580 -3.79 -31.43 -7.20
C ARG A 580 -4.37 -32.00 -8.50
N ALA A 581 -3.66 -32.91 -9.17
CA ALA A 581 -4.07 -33.43 -10.47
C ALA A 581 -5.52 -33.99 -10.47
N ASP A 582 -5.96 -34.58 -9.35
CA ASP A 582 -7.32 -35.11 -9.19
C ASP A 582 -8.32 -34.11 -8.53
N GLU A 583 -7.90 -32.88 -8.26
CA GLU A 583 -8.61 -31.88 -7.43
C GLU A 583 -8.49 -30.46 -8.02
N MET A 584 -8.48 -30.36 -9.36
CA MET A 584 -8.26 -29.09 -10.09
C MET A 584 -9.42 -28.10 -9.93
N GLU A 585 -10.65 -28.61 -9.91
CA GLU A 585 -11.88 -27.81 -9.77
C GLU A 585 -12.31 -27.66 -8.31
N MET A 586 -12.42 -28.76 -7.56
CA MET A 586 -12.89 -28.76 -6.17
C MET A 586 -11.96 -29.56 -5.26
N PRO A 587 -11.59 -29.02 -4.09
CA PRO A 587 -10.80 -29.77 -3.10
C PRO A 587 -11.61 -30.93 -2.54
N ARG A 588 -10.98 -32.11 -2.33
CA ARG A 588 -11.65 -33.25 -1.68
C ARG A 588 -12.10 -32.94 -0.25
N TYR A 589 -11.34 -32.11 0.46
CA TYR A 589 -11.71 -31.61 1.78
C TYR A 589 -12.18 -30.17 1.66
N VAL A 590 -13.48 -29.94 1.80
CA VAL A 590 -14.08 -28.60 1.81
C VAL A 590 -14.10 -28.07 3.23
N ASP A 591 -13.38 -26.98 3.45
CA ASP A 591 -13.39 -26.24 4.72
C ASP A 591 -14.56 -25.26 4.75
N THR A 592 -15.68 -25.69 5.34
CA THR A 592 -16.91 -24.87 5.43
C THR A 592 -16.75 -23.62 6.30
N SER A 593 -15.66 -23.50 7.06
CA SER A 593 -15.37 -22.32 7.88
C SER A 593 -14.64 -21.22 7.11
N ARG A 594 -14.13 -21.52 5.92
CA ARG A 594 -13.37 -20.57 5.10
C ARG A 594 -14.32 -19.61 4.37
N PRO A 595 -14.20 -18.29 4.55
CA PRO A 595 -14.91 -17.34 3.71
C PRO A 595 -14.34 -17.35 2.29
N HIS A 596 -15.19 -17.09 1.30
CA HIS A 596 -14.79 -17.00 -0.10
C HIS A 596 -14.70 -15.55 -0.56
N ASP A 597 -13.66 -15.22 -1.32
CA ASP A 597 -13.44 -13.88 -1.87
C ASP A 597 -12.89 -13.99 -3.28
N THR A 598 -13.67 -13.53 -4.26
CA THR A 598 -13.33 -13.62 -5.68
C THR A 598 -12.52 -12.42 -6.18
N SER A 599 -12.32 -11.37 -5.37
CA SER A 599 -11.67 -10.11 -5.79
C SER A 599 -10.17 -10.24 -6.12
N ARG A 600 -9.54 -11.35 -5.73
CA ARG A 600 -8.11 -11.62 -5.94
C ARG A 600 -7.84 -12.88 -6.74
N VAL A 601 -8.87 -13.44 -7.38
CA VAL A 601 -8.74 -14.64 -8.21
C VAL A 601 -7.91 -14.32 -9.45
N ARG A 602 -7.05 -15.27 -9.84
CA ARG A 602 -6.26 -15.21 -11.07
C ARG A 602 -6.83 -16.17 -12.11
N PRO A 603 -6.59 -15.94 -13.41
CA PRO A 603 -6.82 -16.95 -14.44
C PRO A 603 -6.12 -18.25 -14.04
N ARG A 604 -6.84 -19.37 -14.14
CA ARG A 604 -6.35 -20.69 -13.75
C ARG A 604 -5.63 -21.36 -14.93
N PRO A 605 -4.63 -22.23 -14.69
CA PRO A 605 -3.94 -22.96 -15.74
C PRO A 605 -4.84 -23.88 -16.56
#